data_AF-A0A357XZW7-F1
#
_entry.id   AF-A0A357XZW7-F1
#
_cell.length_a   1.000
_cell.length_b   1.000
_cell.length_c   1.000
_cell.angle_alpha   90.00
_cell.angle_beta   90.00
_cell.angle_gamma   90.00
#
_symmetry.space_group_name_H-M   'P 1'
#
loop_
_entity.id
_entity.type
_entity.pdbx_description
1 polymer ?
#
loop_
_entity_poly.entity_id
_entity_poly.type
_entity_poly.pdbx_seq_one_letter_code
_entity_poly.pdbx_strand_id
1 'polypeptide(L)'
;MSLQGITSGPFLTEEDQESMQSTVLAIAHAGNIRLESGGATYPLPPIVARKIVNMLSLIANGEDIEIAPAKTELTVSQVRKFLRTSERHVNDLLDAGEIAFRMNGSERMVLRDSLLEFEQQREGATAFLDDLLELSKEVGTYDD
;
A
#
# COMPACT_ATOMS: atom_id res chain seq x y z
N MET A 1 -18.65 13.49 6.96
CA MET A 1 -17.84 14.21 5.95
C MET A 1 -17.18 13.15 5.10
N SER A 2 -17.65 12.97 3.86
CA SER A 2 -17.17 11.90 2.98
C SER A 2 -15.80 12.26 2.41
N LEU A 3 -14.81 11.41 2.67
CA LEU A 3 -13.54 11.40 1.93
C LEU A 3 -13.88 10.99 0.50
N GLN A 4 -13.94 11.96 -0.41
CA GLN A 4 -13.91 11.69 -1.83
C GLN A 4 -12.50 11.21 -2.16
N GLY A 5 -12.30 9.89 -2.15
CA GLY A 5 -11.17 9.29 -2.83
C GLY A 5 -11.20 9.74 -4.29
N ILE A 6 -10.04 10.13 -4.81
CA ILE A 6 -9.84 10.33 -6.24
C ILE A 6 -9.88 8.92 -6.85
N THR A 7 -11.07 8.40 -7.07
CA THR A 7 -11.30 7.18 -7.84
C THR A 7 -12.19 7.58 -9.01
N SER A 8 -11.81 7.19 -10.22
CA SER A 8 -12.47 7.40 -11.53
C SER A 8 -11.68 8.34 -12.44
N GLY A 9 -10.57 7.82 -12.97
CA GLY A 9 -10.20 8.05 -14.37
C GLY A 9 -10.63 6.82 -15.20
N PRO A 10 -10.66 6.89 -16.55
CA PRO A 10 -10.90 5.71 -17.39
C PRO A 10 -9.90 4.59 -17.04
N PHE A 11 -10.31 3.33 -17.19
CA PHE A 11 -9.37 2.21 -17.15
C PHE A 11 -8.21 2.53 -18.10
N LEU A 12 -6.98 2.45 -17.60
CA LEU A 12 -5.80 2.66 -18.42
C LEU A 12 -5.85 1.69 -19.60
N THR A 13 -5.70 2.22 -20.81
CA THR A 13 -5.56 1.38 -21.99
C THR A 13 -4.20 0.68 -21.95
N GLU A 14 -4.03 -0.41 -22.72
CA GLU A 14 -2.71 -1.05 -22.89
C GLU A 14 -1.67 -0.04 -23.42
N GLU A 15 -2.09 0.89 -24.28
CA GLU A 15 -1.24 2.00 -24.78
C GLU A 15 -0.81 2.95 -23.65
N ASP A 16 -1.71 3.30 -22.74
CA ASP A 16 -1.38 4.12 -21.56
C ASP A 16 -0.39 3.41 -20.64
N GLN A 17 -0.52 2.08 -20.47
CA GLN A 17 0.38 1.27 -19.66
C GLN A 17 1.78 1.20 -20.26
N GLU A 18 1.90 0.93 -21.57
CA GLU A 18 3.20 0.89 -22.26
C GLU A 18 3.90 2.26 -22.23
N SER A 19 3.15 3.33 -22.46
CA SER A 19 3.65 4.71 -22.33
C SER A 19 4.15 4.99 -20.90
N MET A 20 3.42 4.53 -19.88
CA MET A 20 3.82 4.66 -18.48
C MET A 20 5.09 3.86 -18.17
N GLN A 21 5.22 2.62 -18.66
CA GLN A 21 6.41 1.78 -18.47
C GLN A 21 7.66 2.42 -19.09
N SER A 22 7.53 2.97 -20.31
CA SER A 22 8.63 3.68 -20.96
C SER A 22 9.07 4.92 -20.17
N THR A 23 8.10 5.64 -19.60
CA THR A 23 8.34 6.83 -18.77
C THR A 23 9.02 6.46 -17.45
N VAL A 24 8.55 5.41 -16.76
CA VAL A 24 9.16 4.89 -15.53
C VAL A 24 10.63 4.51 -15.78
N LEU A 25 10.91 3.81 -16.87
CA LEU A 25 12.27 3.42 -17.24
C LEU A 25 13.15 4.64 -17.52
N ALA A 26 12.66 5.62 -18.28
CA ALA A 26 13.39 6.85 -18.58
C ALA A 26 13.70 7.64 -17.30
N ILE A 27 12.74 7.74 -16.38
CA ILE A 27 12.89 8.45 -15.11
C ILE A 27 13.85 7.71 -14.17
N ALA A 28 13.81 6.38 -14.11
CA ALA A 28 14.71 5.59 -13.28
C ALA A 28 16.18 5.82 -13.64
N HIS A 29 16.47 6.06 -14.92
CA HIS A 29 17.80 6.40 -15.42
C HIS A 29 18.13 7.90 -15.33
N ALA A 30 17.11 8.78 -15.32
CA ALA A 30 17.29 10.21 -15.19
C ALA A 30 17.46 10.63 -13.72
N GLY A 31 18.68 10.97 -13.31
CA GLY A 31 19.00 11.35 -11.93
C GLY A 31 18.34 12.63 -11.39
N ASN A 32 17.50 13.33 -12.16
CA ASN A 32 16.90 14.61 -11.78
C ASN A 32 15.47 14.81 -12.31
N ILE A 33 14.46 14.50 -11.49
CA ILE A 33 13.06 14.79 -11.83
C ILE A 33 12.75 16.27 -11.56
N ARG A 34 12.04 16.89 -12.51
CA ARG A 34 11.55 18.26 -12.40
C ARG A 34 10.05 18.33 -12.67
N LEU A 35 9.36 19.21 -11.94
CA LEU A 35 7.95 19.54 -12.16
C LEU A 35 7.84 20.77 -13.05
N GLU A 36 7.05 20.69 -14.11
CA GLU A 36 6.70 21.85 -14.93
C GLU A 36 5.33 22.39 -14.54
N SER A 37 5.24 23.69 -14.28
CA SER A 37 4.00 24.37 -13.96
C SER A 37 4.03 25.80 -14.49
N GLY A 38 3.06 26.16 -15.33
CA GLY A 38 2.95 27.49 -15.91
C GLY A 38 4.17 27.93 -16.73
N GLY A 39 4.89 26.99 -17.36
CA GLY A 39 6.12 27.26 -18.12
C GLY A 39 7.38 27.43 -17.27
N ALA A 40 7.28 27.29 -15.95
CA ALA A 40 8.42 27.25 -15.04
C ALA A 40 8.73 25.81 -14.62
N THR A 41 10.01 25.52 -14.42
CA THR A 41 10.49 24.19 -14.04
C THR A 41 11.06 24.22 -12.62
N TYR A 42 10.58 23.31 -11.77
CA TYR A 42 10.95 23.21 -10.36
C TYR A 42 11.63 21.88 -10.07
N PRO A 43 12.81 21.86 -9.40
CA PRO A 43 13.44 20.62 -9.00
C PRO A 43 12.61 19.93 -7.91
N LEU A 44 12.40 18.63 -8.05
CA LEU A 44 11.76 17.85 -7.01
C LEU A 44 12.76 17.42 -5.93
N PRO A 45 12.40 17.49 -4.63
CA PRO A 45 13.20 16.88 -3.58
C PRO A 45 13.38 15.38 -3.84
N PRO A 46 14.57 14.79 -3.58
CA PRO A 46 14.84 13.38 -3.91
C PRO A 46 13.84 12.39 -3.30
N ILE A 47 13.31 12.69 -2.11
CA ILE A 47 12.30 11.85 -1.45
C ILE A 47 10.95 11.84 -2.18
N VAL A 48 10.55 12.98 -2.76
CA VAL A 48 9.30 13.12 -3.51
C VAL A 48 9.45 12.45 -4.87
N ALA A 49 10.59 12.66 -5.53
CA ALA A 49 10.94 12.02 -6.79
C ALA A 49 10.84 10.49 -6.70
N ARG A 50 11.46 9.88 -5.67
CA ARG A 50 11.37 8.42 -5.44
C ARG A 50 9.93 7.93 -5.24
N LYS A 51 9.13 8.67 -4.46
CA LYS A 51 7.72 8.30 -4.23
C LYS A 51 6.90 8.34 -5.52
N ILE A 52 7.12 9.33 -6.37
CA ILE A 52 6.45 9.43 -7.67
C ILE A 52 6.85 8.27 -8.58
N VAL A 53 8.13 7.92 -8.66
CA VAL A 53 8.60 6.77 -9.47
C VAL A 53 7.95 5.46 -9.02
N ASN A 54 7.90 5.21 -7.72
CA ASN A 54 7.25 4.03 -7.18
C ASN A 54 5.75 4.02 -7.53
N MET A 55 5.08 5.15 -7.40
CA MET A 55 3.67 5.29 -7.77
C MET A 55 3.46 5.02 -9.26
N LEU A 56 4.25 5.64 -10.14
CA LEU A 56 4.16 5.42 -11.59
C LEU A 56 4.40 3.95 -11.97
N SER A 57 5.28 3.25 -11.24
CA SER A 57 5.54 1.83 -11.47
C SER A 57 4.33 0.96 -11.16
N LEU A 58 3.63 1.24 -10.06
CA LEU A 58 2.39 0.56 -9.68
C LEU A 58 1.29 0.80 -10.75
N ILE A 59 1.14 2.04 -11.22
CA ILE A 59 0.21 2.39 -12.31
C ILE A 59 0.56 1.64 -13.60
N ALA A 60 1.84 1.60 -13.95
CA ALA A 60 2.35 0.93 -15.15
C ALA A 60 2.12 -0.59 -15.15
N ASN A 61 1.96 -1.19 -13.96
CA ASN A 61 1.60 -2.59 -13.77
C ASN A 61 0.09 -2.83 -13.74
N GLY A 62 -0.72 -1.78 -13.91
CA GLY A 62 -2.18 -1.87 -13.86
C GLY A 62 -2.76 -1.91 -12.45
N GLU A 63 -2.00 -1.48 -11.44
CA GLU A 63 -2.51 -1.40 -10.06
C GLU A 63 -3.27 -0.08 -9.83
N ASP A 64 -4.46 -0.19 -9.22
CA ASP A 64 -5.22 0.97 -8.74
C ASP A 64 -4.54 1.60 -7.51
N ILE A 65 -4.39 2.92 -7.51
CA ILE A 65 -3.72 3.66 -6.42
C ILE A 65 -4.66 4.66 -5.76
N GLU A 66 -4.70 4.63 -4.43
CA GLU A 66 -5.38 5.62 -3.60
C GLU A 66 -4.36 6.49 -2.85
N ILE A 67 -4.45 7.82 -3.03
CA ILE A 67 -3.63 8.79 -2.28
C ILE A 67 -4.43 9.30 -1.10
N ALA A 68 -4.02 8.93 0.11
CA ALA A 68 -4.64 9.37 1.36
C ALA A 68 -3.62 10.02 2.32
N PRO A 69 -4.03 11.00 3.14
CA PRO A 69 -3.15 11.58 4.17
C PRO A 69 -2.55 10.50 5.08
N ALA A 70 -1.29 10.68 5.47
CA ALA A 70 -0.57 9.70 6.29
C ALA A 70 -1.25 9.47 7.64
N LYS A 71 -1.69 10.55 8.30
CA LYS A 71 -2.39 10.50 9.59
C LYS A 71 -3.89 10.52 9.38
N THR A 72 -4.43 9.41 8.89
CA THR A 72 -5.87 9.24 8.74
C THR A 72 -6.35 8.22 9.76
N GLU A 73 -7.37 8.59 10.53
CA GLU A 73 -8.19 7.63 11.25
C GLU A 73 -9.12 6.96 10.24
N LEU A 74 -9.10 5.63 10.20
CA LEU A 74 -9.86 4.79 9.28
C LEU A 74 -11.07 4.20 9.99
N THR A 75 -12.23 4.24 9.37
CA THR A 75 -13.39 3.50 9.87
C THR A 75 -13.20 1.99 9.65
N VAL A 76 -13.95 1.16 10.38
CA VAL A 76 -13.95 -0.31 10.18
C VAL A 76 -14.12 -0.70 8.70
N SER A 77 -15.02 -0.02 7.98
CA SER A 77 -15.24 -0.28 6.56
C SER A 77 -14.05 0.08 5.69
N GLN A 78 -13.27 1.12 6.05
CA GLN A 78 -12.03 1.48 5.34
C GLN A 78 -10.90 0.51 5.67
N VAL A 79 -10.76 0.10 6.93
CA VAL A 79 -9.81 -0.94 7.35
C VAL A 79 -10.09 -2.26 6.62
N ARG A 80 -11.36 -2.63 6.47
CA ARG A 80 -11.76 -3.79 5.69
C ARG A 80 -11.24 -3.74 4.26
N LYS A 81 -11.44 -2.60 3.59
CA LYS A 81 -10.97 -2.40 2.21
C LYS A 81 -9.46 -2.51 2.13
N PHE A 82 -8.76 -1.93 3.11
CA PHE A 82 -7.31 -1.98 3.21
C PHE A 82 -6.80 -3.44 3.38
N LEU A 83 -7.36 -4.18 4.34
CA LEU A 83 -7.00 -5.58 4.62
C LEU A 83 -7.62 -6.60 3.65
N ARG A 84 -8.39 -6.13 2.66
CA ARG A 84 -9.13 -6.97 1.68
C ARG A 84 -9.93 -8.11 2.33
N THR A 85 -10.55 -7.84 3.48
CA THR A 85 -11.25 -8.85 4.32
C THR A 85 -12.75 -8.53 4.50
N SER A 86 -13.43 -9.16 5.46
CA SER A 86 -14.83 -8.89 5.84
C SER A 86 -14.92 -7.91 7.02
N GLU A 87 -16.04 -7.18 7.17
CA GLU A 87 -16.22 -6.26 8.32
C GLU A 87 -16.27 -7.03 9.63
N ARG A 88 -16.80 -8.26 9.60
CA ARG A 88 -16.82 -9.15 10.76
C ARG A 88 -15.40 -9.43 11.25
N HIS A 89 -14.51 -9.84 10.34
CA HIS A 89 -13.13 -10.14 10.70
C HIS A 89 -12.38 -8.93 11.26
N VAL A 90 -12.59 -7.74 10.70
CA VAL A 90 -12.01 -6.51 11.27
C VAL A 90 -12.54 -6.28 12.69
N ASN A 91 -13.85 -6.45 12.93
CA ASN A 91 -14.39 -6.30 14.28
C ASN A 91 -13.82 -7.33 15.25
N ASP A 92 -13.64 -8.58 14.83
CA ASP A 92 -13.03 -9.63 15.66
C ASP A 92 -11.59 -9.24 16.05
N LEU A 93 -10.79 -8.71 15.11
CA LEU A 93 -9.43 -8.22 15.38
C LEU A 93 -9.40 -7.03 16.34
N LEU A 94 -10.37 -6.13 16.23
CA LEU A 94 -10.49 -4.98 17.14
C LEU A 94 -10.92 -5.41 18.54
N ASP A 95 -11.88 -6.32 18.63
CA ASP A 95 -12.38 -6.85 19.90
C ASP A 95 -11.32 -7.72 20.61
N ALA A 96 -10.47 -8.41 19.86
CA ALA A 96 -9.29 -9.12 20.36
C ALA A 96 -8.13 -8.20 20.78
N GLY A 97 -8.18 -6.91 20.41
CA GLY A 97 -7.13 -5.94 20.71
C GLY A 97 -5.87 -6.10 19.85
N GLU A 98 -5.93 -6.88 18.77
CA GLU A 98 -4.82 -7.07 17.84
C GLU A 98 -4.53 -5.81 17.02
N ILE A 99 -5.55 -4.98 16.79
CA ILE A 99 -5.41 -3.67 16.15
C ILE A 99 -5.93 -2.60 17.10
N ALA A 100 -5.08 -1.62 17.41
CA ALA A 100 -5.47 -0.52 18.28
C ALA A 100 -6.51 0.39 17.60
N PHE A 101 -7.56 0.76 18.35
CA PHE A 101 -8.59 1.69 17.90
C PHE A 101 -8.99 2.68 18.98
N ARG A 102 -9.73 3.70 18.54
CA ARG A 102 -10.32 4.75 19.35
C ARG A 102 -11.81 4.82 19.06
N MET A 103 -12.60 5.33 19.99
CA MET A 103 -13.98 5.68 19.72
C MET A 103 -14.06 7.15 19.31
N ASN A 104 -14.70 7.44 18.18
CA ASN A 104 -15.08 8.80 17.79
C ASN A 104 -16.61 8.85 17.70
N GLY A 105 -17.24 9.32 18.79
CA GLY A 105 -18.67 9.13 18.98
C GLY A 105 -19.01 7.64 19.14
N SER A 106 -19.84 7.12 18.24
CA SER A 106 -20.24 5.70 18.22
C SER A 106 -19.42 4.84 17.25
N GLU A 107 -18.52 5.45 16.48
CA GLU A 107 -17.73 4.74 15.47
C GLU A 107 -16.35 4.34 16.01
N ARG A 108 -15.93 3.12 15.68
CA ARG A 108 -14.56 2.64 15.91
C ARG A 108 -13.64 3.20 14.82
N MET A 109 -12.61 3.91 15.25
CA MET A 109 -11.62 4.57 14.41
C MET A 109 -10.25 3.95 14.64
N VAL A 110 -9.64 3.43 13.57
CA VAL A 110 -8.32 2.79 13.59
C VAL A 110 -7.28 3.75 13.04
N LEU A 111 -6.17 3.94 13.73
CA LEU A 111 -5.07 4.71 13.16
C LEU A 111 -4.41 3.90 12.05
N ARG A 112 -4.17 4.54 10.91
CA ARG A 112 -3.42 3.91 9.82
C ARG A 112 -2.08 3.34 10.26
N ASP A 113 -1.37 4.02 11.18
CA ASP A 113 -0.09 3.53 11.71
C ASP A 113 -0.27 2.19 12.47
N SER A 114 -1.31 2.07 13.30
CA SER A 114 -1.63 0.82 13.99
C SER A 114 -1.99 -0.31 13.02
N LEU A 115 -2.60 0.02 11.88
CA LEU A 115 -2.90 -0.95 10.83
C LEU A 115 -1.63 -1.43 10.11
N LEU A 116 -0.67 -0.54 9.86
CA LEU A 116 0.61 -0.89 9.25
C LEU A 116 1.49 -1.72 10.20
N GLU A 117 1.47 -1.41 11.50
CA GLU A 117 2.14 -2.21 12.53
C GLU A 117 1.58 -3.63 12.60
N PHE A 118 0.26 -3.79 12.50
CA PHE A 118 -0.39 -5.09 12.46
C PHE A 118 0.04 -5.92 11.24
N GLU A 119 0.01 -5.33 10.03
CA GLU A 119 0.44 -6.03 8.81
C GLU A 119 1.91 -6.43 8.88
N GLN A 120 2.79 -5.56 9.39
CA GLN A 120 4.22 -5.88 9.54
C GLN A 120 4.45 -7.05 10.50
N GLN A 121 3.71 -7.12 11.61
CA GLN A 121 3.77 -8.25 12.53
C GLN A 121 3.27 -9.54 11.87
N ARG A 122 2.20 -9.44 11.07
CA ARG A 122 1.62 -10.58 10.36
C ARG A 122 2.56 -11.13 9.30
N GLU A 123 3.16 -10.26 8.48
CA GLU A 123 4.17 -10.63 7.48
C GLU A 123 5.39 -11.30 8.13
N GLY A 124 5.89 -10.74 9.24
CA GLY A 124 7.00 -11.34 9.98
C GLY A 124 6.68 -12.74 10.52
N ALA A 125 5.46 -12.96 11.01
CA ALA A 125 5.01 -14.28 11.46
C ALA A 125 4.88 -15.28 10.31
N THR A 126 4.39 -14.84 9.14
CA THR A 126 4.34 -15.68 7.93
C THR A 126 5.74 -16.05 7.44
N ALA A 127 6.65 -15.08 7.35
CA ALA A 127 8.04 -15.33 6.94
C ALA A 127 8.75 -16.34 7.87
N PHE A 128 8.56 -16.20 9.19
CA PHE A 128 9.13 -17.15 10.15
C PHE A 128 8.58 -18.59 9.99
N LEU A 129 7.28 -18.73 9.67
CA LEU A 129 6.68 -20.04 9.40
C LEU A 129 7.21 -20.65 8.10
N ASP A 130 7.39 -19.84 7.06
CA ASP A 130 7.97 -20.27 5.80
C ASP A 130 9.43 -20.74 5.99
N ASP A 131 10.23 -20.02 6.78
CA ASP A 131 11.60 -20.43 7.14
C ASP A 131 11.63 -21.79 7.88
N LEU A 132 10.70 -22.02 8.82
CA LEU A 132 10.58 -23.30 9.52
C LEU A 132 10.15 -24.44 8.59
N LEU A 133 9.25 -24.16 7.65
CA LEU A 133 8.82 -25.14 6.66
C LEU A 133 9.95 -25.48 5.68
N GLU A 134 10.75 -24.50 5.25
CA GLU A 134 11.93 -24.72 4.41
C GLU A 134 12.99 -25.56 5.12
N LEU A 135 13.29 -25.25 6.38
CA LEU A 135 14.22 -26.03 7.21
C LEU A 135 13.72 -27.47 7.43
N SER A 136 12.41 -27.66 7.59
CA SER A 136 11.83 -28.99 7.76
C SER A 136 11.90 -29.85 6.49
N LYS A 137 11.83 -29.22 5.30
CA LYS A 137 11.97 -29.90 4.01
C LYS A 137 13.41 -30.34 3.75
N GLU A 138 14.39 -29.56 4.23
CA GLU A 138 15.81 -29.92 4.14
C GLU A 138 16.15 -31.12 5.05
N VAL A 139 15.58 -31.16 6.26
CA VAL A 139 15.80 -32.25 7.24
C VAL A 139 15.02 -33.53 6.90
N GLY A 140 13.93 -33.44 6.13
CA GLY A 140 13.10 -34.58 5.73
C GLY A 140 13.59 -35.40 4.53
N THR A 141 14.84 -35.24 4.08
CA THR A 141 15.41 -35.93 2.91
C THR A 141 16.45 -37.01 3.24
N TYR A 142 16.32 -37.67 4.39
CA TYR A 142 17.03 -38.92 4.69
C TYR A 142 16.04 -40.00 5.16
N ASP A 143 16.19 -41.21 4.63
CA ASP A 143 15.30 -42.39 4.55
C ASP A 143 14.43 -42.37 3.27
N ASP A 144 14.80 -42.99 2.16
CA ASP A 144 15.37 -44.34 1.92
C ASP A 144 16.27 -44.36 0.65
#